data_AF-A0A7J4LN34-F1
#
_entry.id   AF-A0A7J4LN34-F1
#
_cell.length_a   1.000
_cell.length_b   1.000
_cell.length_c   1.000
_cell.angle_alpha   90.00
_cell.angle_beta   90.00
_cell.angle_gamma   90.00
#
_symmetry.space_group_name_H-M   'P 1'
#
loop_
_entity.id
_entity.type
_entity.pdbx_description
1 polymer ?
#
loop_
_entity_poly.entity_id
_entity_poly.type
_entity_poly.pdbx_seq_one_letter_code
_entity_poly.pdbx_strand_id
1 'polypeptide(L)'
;MLYGTKTAIVKYCGTSFYSMILEGLRIIGGLLLLLFIPGYALTWMFFPEKPDLPRGDRIALSFALSISGVMLSVLFADIILGIDSTPVNIVITVMSLTFLALLFWRIHLFIITRNINYRLLAAIRTFSSLVRKRFWVKYEEKP
;
A
#
# COMPACT_ATOMS: atom_id res chain seq x y z
N MET A 1 -39.82 -35.54 29.12
CA MET A 1 -39.74 -34.93 27.77
C MET A 1 -39.50 -33.41 27.74
N LEU A 2 -39.60 -32.66 28.86
CA LEU A 2 -39.46 -31.19 28.87
C LEU A 2 -38.05 -30.63 29.16
N TYR A 3 -37.03 -31.48 29.31
CA TYR A 3 -35.65 -31.03 29.59
C TYR A 3 -34.83 -30.68 28.33
N GLY A 4 -35.26 -31.12 27.14
CA GLY A 4 -34.53 -30.91 25.88
C GLY A 4 -34.85 -29.59 25.16
N THR A 5 -35.97 -28.94 25.48
CA THR A 5 -36.39 -27.70 24.79
C THR A 5 -35.69 -26.47 25.36
N LYS A 6 -35.44 -26.40 26.67
CA LYS A 6 -34.75 -25.24 27.28
C LYS A 6 -33.30 -25.08 26.80
N THR A 7 -32.58 -26.19 26.60
CA THR A 7 -31.19 -26.16 26.12
C THR A 7 -31.09 -25.78 24.65
N ALA A 8 -32.08 -26.15 23.82
CA ALA A 8 -32.14 -25.73 22.43
C ALA A 8 -32.34 -24.21 22.29
N ILE A 9 -33.31 -23.63 23.02
CA ILE A 9 -33.65 -22.21 22.92
C ILE A 9 -32.47 -21.31 23.35
N VAL A 10 -31.75 -21.68 24.41
CA VAL A 10 -30.54 -20.96 24.86
C VAL A 10 -29.41 -21.08 23.84
N LYS A 11 -29.27 -22.23 23.16
CA LYS A 11 -28.24 -22.43 22.14
C LYS A 11 -28.50 -21.56 20.91
N TYR A 12 -29.74 -21.50 20.42
CA TYR A 12 -30.13 -20.65 19.28
C TYR A 12 -30.04 -19.15 19.60
N CYS A 13 -30.46 -18.74 20.80
CA CYS A 13 -30.35 -17.36 21.28
C CYS A 13 -28.87 -16.95 21.46
N GLY A 14 -28.03 -17.84 22.02
CA GLY A 14 -26.60 -17.63 22.14
C GLY A 14 -25.91 -17.50 20.79
N THR A 15 -26.14 -18.44 19.86
CA THR A 15 -25.56 -18.36 18.50
C THR A 15 -26.01 -17.12 17.73
N SER A 16 -27.25 -16.65 17.91
CA SER A 16 -27.76 -15.43 17.28
C SER A 16 -27.09 -14.16 17.80
N PHE A 17 -26.69 -14.14 19.08
CA PHE A 17 -25.97 -13.01 19.66
C PHE A 17 -24.51 -12.97 19.21
N TYR A 18 -23.83 -14.13 19.19
CA TYR A 18 -22.46 -14.23 18.67
C TYR A 18 -22.40 -13.90 17.18
N SER A 19 -23.36 -14.35 16.36
CA SER A 19 -23.37 -14.00 14.93
C SER A 19 -23.53 -12.50 14.71
N MET A 20 -24.35 -11.82 15.51
CA MET A 20 -24.55 -10.38 15.40
C MET A 20 -23.27 -9.58 15.73
N ILE A 21 -22.53 -10.03 16.76
CA ILE A 21 -21.22 -9.44 17.11
C ILE A 21 -20.18 -9.72 16.02
N LEU A 22 -20.12 -10.97 15.53
CA LEU A 22 -19.16 -11.35 14.49
C LEU A 22 -19.43 -10.64 13.16
N GLU A 23 -20.70 -10.45 12.78
CA GLU A 23 -21.06 -9.67 11.58
C GLU A 23 -20.73 -8.19 11.74
N GLY A 24 -21.02 -7.60 12.90
CA GLY A 24 -20.62 -6.22 13.20
C GLY A 24 -19.10 -6.05 13.12
N LEU A 25 -18.34 -6.97 13.71
CA LEU A 25 -16.87 -6.94 13.65
C LEU A 25 -16.36 -7.15 12.22
N ARG A 26 -17.02 -8.00 11.41
CA ARG A 26 -16.69 -8.21 10.00
C ARG A 26 -16.93 -6.95 9.17
N ILE A 27 -18.03 -6.24 9.38
CA ILE A 27 -18.36 -5.02 8.64
C ILE A 27 -17.39 -3.90 9.03
N ILE A 28 -17.19 -3.67 10.33
CA ILE A 28 -16.28 -2.62 10.81
C ILE A 28 -14.84 -2.93 10.39
N GLY A 29 -14.38 -4.16 10.60
CA GLY A 29 -13.05 -4.59 10.20
C GLY A 29 -12.85 -4.55 8.68
N GLY A 30 -13.85 -4.99 7.91
CA GLY A 30 -13.86 -4.91 6.46
C GLY A 30 -13.78 -3.47 5.97
N LEU A 31 -14.57 -2.56 6.53
CA LEU A 31 -14.56 -1.15 6.17
C LEU A 31 -13.21 -0.49 6.50
N LEU A 32 -12.66 -0.75 7.69
CA LEU A 32 -11.36 -0.24 8.08
C LEU A 32 -10.26 -0.76 7.14
N LEU A 33 -10.29 -2.04 6.80
CA LEU A 33 -9.34 -2.67 5.89
C LEU A 33 -9.46 -2.07 4.47
N LEU A 34 -10.68 -1.92 3.97
CA LEU A 34 -10.99 -1.36 2.66
C LEU A 34 -10.60 0.13 2.54
N LEU A 35 -10.64 0.86 3.65
CA LEU A 35 -10.45 2.31 3.68
C LEU A 35 -9.04 2.75 4.09
N PHE A 36 -8.30 1.92 4.83
CA PHE A 36 -6.92 2.24 5.22
C PHE A 36 -5.87 1.61 4.31
N ILE A 37 -6.05 0.35 3.90
CA ILE A 37 -5.00 -0.38 3.18
C ILE A 37 -4.73 0.21 1.78
N PRO A 38 -5.72 0.33 0.88
CA PRO A 38 -5.47 0.87 -0.45
C PRO A 38 -5.06 2.34 -0.37
N GLY A 39 -5.72 3.16 0.46
CA GLY A 39 -5.39 4.57 0.63
C GLY A 39 -3.95 4.81 1.08
N TYR A 40 -3.45 4.01 2.02
CA TYR A 40 -2.06 4.09 2.46
C TYR A 40 -1.11 3.69 1.33
N ALA A 41 -1.33 2.54 0.68
CA ALA A 41 -0.46 2.08 -0.42
C ALA A 41 -0.37 3.11 -1.57
N LEU A 42 -1.50 3.72 -1.93
CA LEU A 42 -1.59 4.76 -2.96
C LEU A 42 -0.89 6.06 -2.55
N THR A 43 -0.95 6.44 -1.27
CA THR A 43 -0.27 7.65 -0.75
C THR A 43 1.24 7.55 -0.95
N TRP A 44 1.80 6.38 -0.63
CA TRP A 44 3.22 6.10 -0.84
C TRP A 44 3.58 6.03 -2.33
N MET A 45 2.71 5.48 -3.17
CA MET A 45 2.91 5.43 -4.63
C MET A 45 2.96 6.83 -5.27
N PHE A 46 2.03 7.73 -4.95
CA PHE A 46 1.97 9.06 -5.58
C PHE A 46 2.89 10.11 -4.95
N PHE A 47 3.17 10.00 -3.64
CA PHE A 47 3.99 10.97 -2.92
C PHE A 47 5.12 10.30 -2.11
N PRO A 48 6.03 9.56 -2.77
CA PRO A 48 7.26 9.12 -2.12
C PRO A 48 8.11 10.35 -1.78
N GLU A 49 8.43 10.53 -0.49
CA GLU A 49 9.48 11.46 -0.04
C GLU A 49 9.30 12.96 -0.34
N LYS A 50 8.14 13.55 -0.08
CA LYS A 50 8.09 15.01 0.17
C LYS A 50 8.22 15.28 1.66
N PRO A 51 9.36 15.73 2.21
CA PRO A 51 9.48 16.13 3.62
C PRO A 51 8.57 17.31 4.00
N ASP A 52 8.02 18.01 3.00
CA ASP A 52 7.30 19.28 3.18
C ASP A 52 5.79 19.14 3.45
N LEU A 53 5.24 17.92 3.48
CA LEU A 53 3.83 17.70 3.82
C LEU A 53 3.67 17.51 5.33
N PRO A 54 2.94 18.41 6.03
CA PRO A 54 2.55 18.25 7.43
C PRO A 54 1.89 16.88 7.64
N ARG A 55 2.10 16.28 8.82
CA ARG A 55 1.52 14.94 9.13
C ARG A 55 0.00 14.89 8.97
N GLY A 56 -0.70 16.01 9.23
CA GLY A 56 -2.15 16.12 9.05
C GLY A 56 -2.60 15.96 7.60
N ASP A 57 -1.88 16.59 6.66
CA ASP A 57 -2.24 16.57 5.24
C ASP A 57 -2.07 15.18 4.64
N ARG A 58 -1.07 14.40 5.10
CA ARG A 58 -0.89 13.01 4.67
C ARG A 58 -2.06 12.11 5.08
N ILE A 59 -2.60 12.34 6.28
CA ILE A 59 -3.75 11.58 6.78
C ILE A 59 -4.97 11.92 5.92
N ALA A 60 -5.25 13.21 5.71
CA ALA A 60 -6.36 13.64 4.84
C ALA A 60 -6.23 13.09 3.40
N LEU A 61 -5.02 13.12 2.85
CA LEU A 61 -4.73 12.60 1.52
C LEU A 61 -4.95 11.08 1.44
N SER A 62 -4.58 10.32 2.47
CA SER A 62 -4.80 8.87 2.52
C SER A 62 -6.28 8.50 2.49
N PHE A 63 -7.13 9.27 3.17
CA PHE A 63 -8.58 9.10 3.13
C PHE A 63 -9.16 9.41 1.75
N ALA A 64 -8.73 10.53 1.15
CA ALA A 64 -9.15 10.91 -0.19
C ALA A 64 -8.73 9.87 -1.25
N LEU A 65 -7.47 9.40 -1.19
CA LEU A 65 -6.96 8.36 -2.10
C LEU A 65 -7.63 7.01 -1.87
N SER A 66 -8.04 6.67 -0.66
CA SER A 66 -8.75 5.42 -0.45
C SER A 66 -10.14 5.44 -1.09
N ILE A 67 -10.92 6.50 -0.87
CA ILE A 67 -12.26 6.61 -1.44
C ILE A 67 -12.16 6.66 -2.97
N SER A 68 -11.26 7.50 -3.49
CA SER A 68 -11.02 7.60 -4.93
C SER A 68 -10.54 6.28 -5.52
N GLY A 69 -9.58 5.61 -4.87
CA GLY A 69 -9.02 4.33 -5.33
C GLY A 69 -10.05 3.20 -5.35
N VAL A 70 -10.85 3.08 -4.30
CA VAL A 70 -11.93 2.07 -4.23
C VAL A 70 -12.98 2.35 -5.32
N MET A 71 -13.50 3.58 -5.40
CA MET A 71 -14.49 3.94 -6.42
C MET A 71 -13.97 3.70 -7.84
N LEU A 72 -12.75 4.13 -8.12
CA LEU A 72 -12.15 3.97 -9.44
C LEU A 72 -11.90 2.50 -9.75
N SER A 73 -11.48 1.69 -8.77
CA SER A 73 -11.25 0.25 -8.97
C SER A 73 -12.54 -0.52 -9.28
N VAL A 74 -13.62 -0.24 -8.54
CA VAL A 74 -14.93 -0.86 -8.77
C VAL A 74 -15.49 -0.41 -10.11
N LEU A 75 -15.43 0.88 -10.42
CA LEU A 75 -15.85 1.42 -11.71
C LEU A 75 -15.05 0.83 -12.88
N PHE A 76 -13.74 0.65 -12.70
CA PHE A 76 -12.88 0.02 -13.68
C PHE A 76 -13.29 -1.44 -13.91
N ALA A 77 -13.55 -2.20 -12.85
CA ALA A 77 -14.01 -3.58 -12.97
C ALA A 77 -15.39 -3.68 -13.64
N ASP A 78 -16.30 -2.78 -13.30
CA ASP A 78 -17.66 -2.76 -13.84
C ASP A 78 -17.67 -2.38 -15.33
N ILE A 79 -17.02 -1.27 -15.71
CA ILE A 79 -17.04 -0.76 -17.09
C ILE A 79 -16.10 -1.52 -18.03
N ILE A 80 -14.88 -1.82 -17.59
CA ILE A 80 -13.83 -2.34 -18.50
C ILE A 80 -13.83 -3.86 -18.51
N LEU A 81 -14.04 -4.51 -17.37
CA LEU A 81 -14.09 -5.97 -17.30
C LEU A 81 -15.51 -6.51 -17.50
N GLY A 82 -16.56 -5.66 -17.39
CA GLY A 82 -17.95 -6.09 -17.51
C GLY A 82 -18.37 -7.03 -16.37
N ILE A 83 -17.69 -6.95 -15.23
CA ILE A 83 -17.94 -7.82 -14.08
C ILE A 83 -19.00 -7.16 -13.20
N ASP A 84 -20.10 -7.87 -12.94
CA ASP A 84 -21.14 -7.38 -12.03
C ASP A 84 -20.55 -7.01 -10.66
N SER A 85 -20.96 -5.83 -10.17
CA SER A 85 -20.58 -5.27 -8.88
C SER A 85 -21.23 -6.01 -7.70
N THR A 86 -20.95 -7.31 -7.57
CA THR A 86 -21.33 -8.12 -6.41
C THR A 86 -20.39 -7.84 -5.23
N PRO A 87 -20.82 -8.03 -3.97
CA PRO A 87 -19.97 -7.79 -2.80
C PRO A 87 -18.64 -8.58 -2.83
N VAL A 88 -18.67 -9.80 -3.38
CA VAL A 88 -17.49 -10.65 -3.52
C VAL A 88 -16.52 -10.07 -4.53
N ASN A 89 -17.03 -9.64 -5.68
CA ASN A 89 -16.21 -9.06 -6.74
C ASN A 89 -15.56 -7.74 -6.30
N ILE A 90 -16.27 -6.90 -5.56
CA ILE A 90 -15.71 -5.67 -5.00
C ILE A 90 -14.50 -5.97 -4.10
N VAL A 91 -14.61 -6.98 -3.23
CA VAL A 91 -13.48 -7.38 -2.36
C VAL A 91 -12.29 -7.86 -3.18
N ILE A 92 -12.51 -8.70 -4.20
CA ILE A 92 -11.45 -9.20 -5.08
C ILE A 92 -10.78 -8.05 -5.85
N THR A 93 -11.57 -7.12 -6.38
CA THR A 93 -11.08 -5.94 -7.10
C THR A 93 -10.23 -5.05 -6.21
N VAL A 94 -10.67 -4.76 -4.98
CA VAL A 94 -9.91 -3.94 -4.03
C VAL A 94 -8.64 -4.65 -3.56
N MET A 95 -8.68 -5.97 -3.34
CA MET A 95 -7.47 -6.76 -3.06
C MET A 95 -6.47 -6.69 -4.23
N SER A 96 -6.95 -6.79 -5.46
CA SER A 96 -6.12 -6.70 -6.67
C SER A 96 -5.50 -5.32 -6.83
N LEU A 97 -6.27 -4.24 -6.59
CA LEU A 97 -5.78 -2.87 -6.57
C LEU A 97 -4.66 -2.69 -5.53
N THR A 98 -4.89 -3.20 -4.32
CA THR A 98 -3.90 -3.14 -3.22
C THR A 98 -2.61 -3.85 -3.61
N PHE A 99 -2.72 -5.05 -4.20
CA PHE A 99 -1.57 -5.81 -4.65
C PHE A 99 -0.80 -5.06 -5.76
N LEU A 100 -1.51 -4.45 -6.70
CA LEU A 100 -0.93 -3.65 -7.76
C LEU A 100 -0.18 -2.43 -7.20
N ALA A 101 -0.78 -1.70 -6.26
CA ALA A 101 -0.15 -0.57 -5.58
C ALA A 101 1.14 -0.99 -4.85
N LEU A 102 1.13 -2.14 -4.16
CA LEU A 102 2.31 -2.70 -3.50
C LEU A 102 3.40 -3.13 -4.49
N LEU A 103 3.03 -3.71 -5.64
CA LEU A 103 3.98 -4.06 -6.69
C LEU A 103 4.63 -2.80 -7.28
N PHE A 104 3.84 -1.77 -7.60
CA PHE A 104 4.38 -0.50 -8.08
C PHE A 104 5.31 0.15 -7.07
N TRP A 105 4.93 0.16 -5.79
CA TRP A 105 5.80 0.61 -4.71
C TRP A 105 7.13 -0.16 -4.66
N ARG A 106 7.08 -1.50 -4.75
CA ARG A 106 8.28 -2.34 -4.73
C ARG A 106 9.17 -2.14 -5.95
N ILE A 107 8.58 -1.97 -7.14
CA ILE A 107 9.30 -1.65 -8.38
C ILE A 107 9.95 -0.26 -8.26
N HIS A 108 9.23 0.72 -7.74
CA HIS A 108 9.73 2.08 -7.53
C HIS A 108 10.96 2.08 -6.62
N LEU A 109 10.92 1.38 -5.48
CA LEU A 109 12.08 1.21 -4.60
C LEU A 109 13.24 0.48 -5.27
N PHE A 110 12.94 -0.53 -6.10
CA PHE A 110 13.96 -1.26 -6.84
C PHE A 110 14.66 -0.36 -7.88
N ILE A 111 13.91 0.49 -8.59
CA ILE A 111 14.44 1.47 -9.55
C ILE A 111 15.31 2.51 -8.84
N ILE A 112 14.87 3.08 -7.72
CA ILE A 112 15.65 4.05 -6.95
C ILE A 112 16.96 3.43 -6.46
N THR A 113 16.90 2.22 -5.89
CA THR A 113 18.09 1.52 -5.40
C THR A 113 19.09 1.24 -6.53
N ARG A 114 18.60 0.86 -7.73
CA ARG A 114 19.43 0.74 -8.93
C ARG A 114 20.03 2.08 -9.37
N ASN A 115 19.26 3.17 -9.29
CA ASN A 115 19.68 4.49 -9.76
C ASN A 115 20.77 5.14 -8.87
N ILE A 116 20.77 4.84 -7.57
CA ILE A 116 21.81 5.31 -6.63
C ILE A 116 23.19 4.77 -7.04
N ASN A 117 23.28 3.53 -7.52
CA ASN A 117 24.55 2.97 -7.98
C ASN A 117 25.13 3.73 -9.18
N TYR A 118 24.33 4.23 -10.13
CA TYR A 118 24.86 4.99 -11.27
C TYR A 118 25.36 6.38 -10.85
N ARG A 119 24.67 7.04 -9.90
CA ARG A 119 25.12 8.34 -9.34
C ARG A 119 26.38 8.19 -8.49
N LEU A 120 26.49 7.12 -7.70
CA LEU A 120 27.70 6.79 -6.95
C LEU A 120 28.85 6.39 -7.87
N LEU A 121 28.60 5.58 -8.91
CA LEU A 121 29.61 5.22 -9.91
C LEU A 121 30.09 6.44 -10.70
N ALA A 122 29.20 7.38 -11.04
CA ALA A 122 29.57 8.65 -11.65
C ALA A 122 30.41 9.52 -10.70
N ALA A 123 30.01 9.64 -9.42
CA ALA A 123 30.76 10.37 -8.41
C ALA A 123 32.16 9.76 -8.15
N ILE A 124 32.25 8.43 -8.05
CA ILE A 124 33.51 7.69 -7.87
C ILE A 124 34.42 7.88 -9.09
N ARG A 125 33.87 7.83 -10.31
CA ARG A 125 34.65 8.05 -11.54
C ARG A 125 35.24 9.47 -11.59
N THR A 126 34.45 10.48 -11.25
CA THR A 126 34.90 11.88 -11.17
C THR A 126 35.89 12.12 -10.03
N PHE A 127 35.69 11.50 -8.88
CA PHE A 127 36.64 11.58 -7.77
C PHE A 127 37.98 10.92 -8.13
N SER A 128 37.95 9.76 -8.81
CA SER A 128 39.15 9.07 -9.26
C SER A 128 40.00 9.90 -10.23
N SER A 129 39.35 10.70 -11.10
CA SER A 129 40.06 11.52 -12.08
C SER A 129 40.72 12.75 -11.43
N LEU A 130 40.12 13.32 -10.38
CA LEU A 130 40.71 14.39 -9.58
C LEU A 130 41.88 13.92 -8.73
N VAL A 131 41.75 12.78 -8.05
CA VAL A 131 42.83 12.19 -7.25
C VAL A 131 44.01 11.82 -8.17
N ARG A 132 43.73 11.22 -9.33
CA ARG A 132 44.76 10.87 -10.32
C ARG A 132 45.54 12.11 -10.74
N LYS A 133 44.89 13.20 -11.15
CA LYS A 133 45.58 14.45 -11.55
C LYS A 133 46.45 15.02 -10.43
N ARG A 134 45.98 14.96 -9.18
CA ARG A 134 46.75 15.50 -8.04
C ARG A 134 47.97 14.65 -7.66
N PHE A 135 47.95 13.35 -7.94
CA PHE A 135 49.09 12.48 -7.71
C PHE A 135 50.17 12.60 -8.82
N TRP A 136 49.79 12.73 -10.09
CA TRP A 136 50.77 12.86 -11.20
C TRP A 136 51.62 14.13 -11.09
N VAL A 137 51.03 15.27 -10.70
CA VAL A 137 51.78 16.53 -10.47
C VAL A 137 52.87 16.37 -9.41
N LYS A 138 52.66 15.49 -8.42
CA LYS A 138 53.60 15.31 -7.30
C LYS A 138 54.79 14.39 -7.63
N TYR A 139 54.75 13.65 -8.74
CA TYR A 139 55.83 12.76 -9.17
C TYR A 139 56.76 13.38 -10.22
N GLU A 140 56.32 14.42 -10.93
CA GLU A 140 57.17 15.19 -11.87
C GLU A 140 58.16 16.12 -11.15
N GLU A 141 57.90 16.46 -9.88
CA GLU A 141 58.69 17.41 -9.08
C GLU A 141 59.76 16.74 -8.19
N LYS A 142 60.00 15.43 -8.31
CA LYS A 142 61.15 14.81 -7.65
C LYS A 142 62.31 14.65 -8.65
N PRO A 143 63.44 15.35 -8.44
CA PRO A 143 64.65 15.16 -9.23
C PRO A 143 65.27 13.78 -9.00
#